data_AF-A0A9D7W860-F1
#
_entry.id   AF-A0A9D7W860-F1
#
_cell.length_a   1.000
_cell.length_b   1.000
_cell.length_c   1.000
_cell.angle_alpha   90.00
_cell.angle_beta   90.00
_cell.angle_gamma   90.00
#
_symmetry.space_group_name_H-M   'P 1'
#
loop_
_entity.id
_entity.type
_entity.pdbx_description
1 polymer ?
#
loop_
_entity_poly.entity_id
_entity_poly.type
_entity_poly.pdbx_seq_one_letter_code
_entity_poly.pdbx_strand_id
1 'polypeptide(L)'
;MINYYKILGLENYASITDVKTAYKKLIKQYHPDVSSDPDAEEMTRYLNHAKEFLGDQLSKEDYDRQLKIAYLVEIDRLKRQPKKSKPTKNSYWNSLTVDQKKSRLEEARKIKIKEKYEKSLSVFPLGYRLIGIVIFLIWGLQLMYTNYFLDYTAFSYIRAVLGYFIFGSTLAVSASEIYTYLTTKSLHQTIKFNYERLIAISFVLLFTMGIFSISLLNYSRKSYLLKNDYQITSAKIDFARSSLDRLIITYEIGQVEYTKRVDVIYNDIIKLSGDQVILKYASVNPLICEVVNKSDSVLNETLDFQD
;
A
#
# COMPACT_ATOMS: atom_id res chain seq x y z
N MET A 1 51.50 -25.86 5.22
CA MET A 1 51.29 -27.23 5.75
C MET A 1 49.87 -27.64 5.41
N ILE A 2 49.69 -28.78 4.76
CA ILE A 2 48.36 -29.31 4.41
C ILE A 2 47.76 -29.94 5.67
N ASN A 3 46.48 -29.66 5.94
CA ASN A 3 45.76 -30.26 7.07
C ASN A 3 45.04 -31.54 6.63
N TYR A 4 45.61 -32.69 6.98
CA TYR A 4 45.09 -34.01 6.60
C TYR A 4 43.81 -34.40 7.35
N TYR A 5 43.57 -33.86 8.56
CA TYR A 5 42.29 -34.04 9.25
C TYR A 5 41.13 -33.44 8.45
N LYS A 6 41.33 -32.24 7.90
CA LYS A 6 40.34 -31.59 7.03
C LYS A 6 40.09 -32.36 5.74
N ILE A 7 41.13 -32.96 5.15
CA ILE A 7 41.00 -33.80 3.94
C ILE A 7 40.18 -35.07 4.24
N LEU A 8 40.35 -35.65 5.43
CA LEU A 8 39.54 -36.78 5.89
C LEU A 8 38.15 -36.39 6.42
N GLY A 9 37.82 -35.10 6.50
CA GLY A 9 36.56 -34.60 7.05
C GLY A 9 36.42 -34.78 8.56
N LEU A 10 37.54 -34.86 9.29
CA LEU A 10 37.59 -35.03 10.73
C LEU A 10 37.96 -33.73 11.45
N GLU A 11 37.62 -33.66 12.72
CA GLU A 11 38.14 -32.62 13.60
C GLU A 11 39.66 -32.80 13.81
N ASN A 12 40.37 -31.68 14.04
CA ASN A 12 41.79 -31.73 14.35
C ASN A 12 42.01 -32.57 15.62
N TYR A 13 43.09 -33.36 15.65
CA TYR A 13 43.42 -34.26 16.78
C TYR A 13 42.47 -35.46 16.98
N ALA A 14 41.64 -35.79 15.99
CA ALA A 14 40.77 -36.98 16.02
C ALA A 14 41.54 -38.30 16.26
N SER A 15 40.86 -39.31 16.82
CA SER A 15 41.48 -40.59 17.19
C SER A 15 41.99 -41.38 15.98
N ILE A 16 42.97 -42.26 16.17
CA ILE A 16 43.51 -43.09 15.08
C ILE A 16 42.44 -44.02 14.50
N THR A 17 41.50 -44.47 15.34
CA THR A 17 40.36 -45.28 14.90
C THR A 17 39.48 -44.50 13.92
N ASP A 18 39.22 -43.22 14.19
CA ASP A 18 38.41 -42.35 13.32
C ASP A 18 39.12 -42.03 12.01
N VAL A 19 40.44 -41.80 12.07
CA VAL A 19 41.29 -41.61 10.89
C VAL A 19 41.23 -42.84 9.98
N LYS A 20 41.36 -44.05 10.55
CA LYS A 20 41.35 -45.31 9.79
C LYS A 20 39.98 -45.58 9.16
N THR A 21 38.88 -45.26 9.85
CA THR A 21 37.52 -45.44 9.30
C THR A 21 37.22 -44.43 8.20
N ALA A 22 37.56 -43.15 8.40
CA ALA A 22 37.38 -42.10 7.40
C ALA A 22 38.20 -42.36 6.13
N TYR A 23 39.47 -42.74 6.29
CA TYR A 23 40.33 -43.13 5.17
C TYR A 23 39.73 -44.28 4.36
N LYS A 24 39.29 -45.36 5.02
CA LYS A 24 38.68 -46.52 4.34
C LYS A 24 37.40 -46.17 3.58
N LYS A 25 36.63 -45.20 4.07
CA LYS A 25 35.42 -44.72 3.41
C LYS A 25 35.76 -43.90 2.17
N LEU A 26 36.68 -42.95 2.31
CA LEU A 26 37.05 -42.02 1.23
C LEU A 26 37.87 -42.69 0.12
N ILE A 27 38.75 -43.63 0.46
CA ILE A 27 39.56 -44.33 -0.56
C ILE A 27 38.69 -45.18 -1.48
N LYS A 28 37.60 -45.79 -0.97
CA LYS A 28 36.64 -46.53 -1.80
C LYS A 28 35.87 -45.65 -2.77
N GLN A 29 35.74 -44.36 -2.44
CA GLN A 29 35.01 -43.38 -3.23
C GLN A 29 35.90 -42.72 -4.29
N TYR A 30 37.18 -42.50 -3.98
CA TYR A 30 38.11 -41.76 -4.85
C TYR A 30 39.19 -42.61 -5.51
N HIS A 31 39.18 -43.94 -5.33
CA HIS A 31 40.15 -44.82 -5.98
C HIS A 31 40.10 -44.65 -7.51
N PRO A 32 41.24 -44.53 -8.22
CA PRO A 32 41.25 -44.33 -9.68
C PRO A 32 40.56 -45.46 -10.45
N ASP A 33 40.52 -46.68 -9.88
CA ASP A 33 39.83 -47.82 -10.50
C ASP A 33 38.31 -47.80 -10.35
N VAL A 34 37.77 -46.99 -9.43
CA VAL A 34 36.32 -46.99 -9.08
C VAL A 34 35.66 -45.65 -9.41
N SER A 35 36.40 -44.55 -9.30
CA SER A 35 35.89 -43.20 -9.54
C SER A 35 36.23 -42.71 -10.95
N SER A 36 35.26 -42.11 -11.63
CA SER A 36 35.45 -41.45 -12.94
C SER A 36 35.75 -39.96 -12.81
N ASP A 37 36.00 -39.47 -11.59
CA ASP A 37 36.25 -38.06 -11.30
C ASP A 37 37.67 -37.66 -11.75
N PRO A 38 37.87 -36.60 -12.55
CA PRO A 38 39.20 -36.16 -13.00
C PRO A 38 40.18 -35.88 -11.86
N ASP A 39 39.69 -35.53 -10.67
CA ASP A 39 40.52 -35.22 -9.49
C ASP A 39 40.78 -36.45 -8.58
N ALA A 40 40.30 -37.64 -8.98
CA ALA A 40 40.39 -38.87 -8.17
C ALA A 40 41.84 -39.28 -7.85
N GLU A 41 42.76 -39.10 -8.79
CA GLU A 41 44.18 -39.43 -8.60
C GLU A 41 44.84 -38.52 -7.55
N GLU A 42 44.58 -37.21 -7.63
CA GLU A 42 45.15 -36.23 -6.70
C GLU A 42 44.59 -36.42 -5.28
N MET A 43 43.27 -36.63 -5.18
CA MET A 43 42.61 -36.91 -3.90
C MET A 43 43.11 -38.21 -3.28
N THR A 44 43.28 -39.26 -4.07
CA THR A 44 43.87 -40.52 -3.60
C THR A 44 45.28 -40.33 -3.05
N ARG A 45 46.10 -39.49 -3.70
CA ARG A 45 47.44 -39.14 -3.22
C ARG A 45 47.39 -38.46 -1.85
N TYR A 46 46.50 -37.48 -1.66
CA TYR A 46 46.35 -36.81 -0.36
C TYR A 46 45.79 -37.74 0.72
N LEU A 47 44.88 -38.66 0.39
CA LEU A 47 44.36 -39.67 1.32
C LEU A 47 45.47 -40.62 1.78
N ASN A 48 46.35 -41.03 0.87
CA ASN A 48 47.50 -41.88 1.20
C ASN A 48 48.48 -41.17 2.14
N HIS A 49 48.80 -39.90 1.87
CA HIS A 49 49.61 -39.11 2.79
C HIS A 49 48.91 -38.89 4.14
N ALA A 50 47.59 -38.66 4.16
CA ALA A 50 46.84 -38.57 5.41
C ALA A 50 46.98 -39.85 6.23
N LYS A 51 46.92 -41.02 5.61
CA LYS A 51 47.14 -42.32 6.28
C LYS A 51 48.58 -42.48 6.77
N GLU A 52 49.57 -42.07 5.99
CA GLU A 52 51.00 -42.15 6.34
C GLU A 52 51.32 -41.32 7.60
N PHE A 53 50.82 -40.08 7.65
CA PHE A 53 51.10 -39.17 8.77
C PHE A 53 50.18 -39.37 9.98
N LEU A 54 48.95 -39.85 9.80
CA LEU A 54 47.96 -39.98 10.88
C LEU A 54 47.67 -41.42 11.31
N GLY A 55 48.21 -42.42 10.61
CA GLY A 55 47.87 -43.84 10.78
C GLY A 55 48.57 -44.52 11.97
N ASP A 56 49.75 -44.02 12.34
CA ASP A 56 50.61 -44.55 13.40
C ASP A 56 50.76 -43.53 14.53
N GLN A 57 50.88 -44.03 15.77
CA GLN A 57 50.90 -43.18 16.97
C GLN A 57 52.05 -42.16 16.96
N LEU A 58 53.27 -42.62 16.65
CA LEU A 58 54.46 -41.76 16.63
C LEU A 58 54.37 -40.69 15.53
N SER A 59 54.01 -41.10 14.30
CA SER A 59 53.84 -40.20 13.15
C SER A 59 52.74 -39.17 13.39
N LYS A 60 51.64 -39.58 14.02
CA LYS A 60 50.52 -38.70 14.38
C LYS A 60 50.95 -37.65 15.41
N GLU A 61 51.66 -38.05 16.46
CA GLU A 61 52.13 -37.12 17.49
C GLU A 61 53.07 -36.04 16.93
N ASP A 62 53.96 -36.42 16.03
CA ASP A 62 54.85 -35.47 15.35
C ASP A 62 54.08 -34.54 14.40
N TYR A 63 53.12 -35.08 13.66
CA TYR A 63 52.25 -34.29 12.80
C TYR A 63 51.39 -33.30 13.59
N ASP A 64 50.80 -33.74 14.70
CA ASP A 64 49.97 -32.92 15.60
C ASP A 64 50.77 -31.76 16.21
N ARG A 65 52.04 -32.02 16.57
CA ARG A 65 52.98 -30.99 17.03
C ARG A 65 53.28 -29.97 15.94
N GLN A 66 53.58 -30.42 14.73
CA GLN A 66 53.84 -29.53 13.59
C GLN A 66 52.60 -28.70 13.24
N LEU A 67 51.41 -29.31 13.24
CA LEU A 67 50.14 -28.64 12.95
C LEU A 67 49.86 -27.55 14.00
N LYS A 68 50.12 -27.84 15.28
CA LYS A 68 50.00 -26.86 16.37
C LYS A 68 50.93 -25.67 16.17
N ILE A 69 52.21 -25.92 15.83
CA ILE A 69 53.20 -24.85 15.58
C ILE A 69 52.76 -24.00 14.39
N ALA A 70 52.35 -24.62 13.28
CA ALA A 70 51.86 -23.91 12.10
C ALA A 70 50.65 -23.02 12.43
N TYR A 71 49.72 -23.52 13.26
CA TYR A 71 48.57 -22.75 13.70
C TYR A 71 48.95 -21.57 14.59
N LEU A 72 49.88 -21.76 15.52
CA LEU A 72 50.39 -20.69 16.40
C LEU A 72 51.11 -19.60 15.60
N VAL A 73 51.91 -19.97 14.61
CA VAL A 73 52.60 -19.03 13.71
C VAL A 73 51.58 -18.21 12.91
N GLU A 74 50.52 -18.83 12.40
CA GLU A 74 49.49 -18.10 11.64
C GLU A 74 48.68 -17.17 12.56
N ILE A 75 48.38 -17.57 13.80
CA ILE A 75 47.76 -16.67 14.80
C ILE A 75 48.65 -15.45 15.06
N ASP A 76 49.95 -15.65 15.26
CA ASP A 76 50.89 -14.55 15.49
C ASP A 76 50.99 -13.64 14.25
N ARG A 77 51.03 -14.23 13.05
CA ARG A 77 50.96 -13.48 11.79
C ARG A 77 49.68 -12.64 11.69
N LEU A 78 48.52 -13.22 12.00
CA LEU A 78 47.23 -12.52 11.98
C LEU A 78 47.16 -11.41 13.05
N LYS A 79 47.81 -11.59 14.20
CA LYS A 79 47.93 -10.56 15.24
C LYS A 79 48.89 -9.42 14.83
N ARG A 80 50.00 -9.75 14.16
CA ARG A 80 51.02 -8.79 13.69
C ARG A 80 50.64 -8.06 12.41
N GLN A 81 49.72 -8.61 11.61
CA GLN A 81 49.19 -7.91 10.46
C GLN A 81 48.61 -6.57 10.94
N PRO A 82 49.09 -5.42 10.41
CA PRO A 82 48.51 -4.14 10.76
C PRO A 82 47.03 -4.24 10.43
N LYS A 83 46.16 -4.05 11.44
CA LYS A 83 44.72 -3.96 11.21
C LYS A 83 44.54 -2.92 10.11
N LYS A 84 44.21 -3.34 8.87
CA LYS A 84 43.87 -2.41 7.79
C LYS A 84 42.82 -1.49 8.40
N SER A 85 43.19 -0.22 8.58
CA SER A 85 42.27 0.76 9.14
C SER A 85 41.05 0.71 8.25
N LYS A 86 39.91 0.23 8.78
CA LYS A 86 38.65 0.30 8.04
C LYS A 86 38.55 1.74 7.56
N PRO A 87 38.37 1.99 6.25
CA PRO A 87 38.26 3.36 5.78
C PRO A 87 37.21 4.04 6.65
N THR A 88 37.60 5.12 7.32
CA THR A 88 36.69 5.86 8.17
C THR A 88 35.51 6.22 7.29
N LYS A 89 34.28 6.06 7.81
CA LYS A 89 33.04 6.24 7.00
C LYS A 89 33.10 7.55 6.20
N ASN A 90 33.65 8.61 6.81
CA ASN A 90 33.90 9.91 6.17
C ASN A 90 34.86 9.87 4.97
N SER A 91 35.94 9.10 4.99
CA SER A 91 36.90 9.01 3.87
C SER A 91 36.23 8.42 2.62
N TYR A 92 35.45 7.36 2.78
CA TYR A 92 34.70 6.75 1.70
C TYR A 92 33.60 7.70 1.17
N TRP A 93 32.78 8.29 2.04
CA TRP A 93 31.74 9.24 1.62
C TRP A 93 32.33 10.47 0.90
N ASN A 94 33.51 10.93 1.29
CA ASN A 94 34.16 12.07 0.65
C ASN A 94 34.71 11.76 -0.75
N SER A 95 34.92 10.48 -1.11
CA SER A 95 35.39 10.08 -2.43
C SER A 95 34.27 9.92 -3.47
N LEU A 96 32.98 9.96 -3.07
CA LEU A 96 31.87 9.83 -4.02
C LEU A 96 31.46 11.18 -4.62
N THR A 97 31.05 11.15 -5.89
CA THR A 97 30.41 12.29 -6.55
C THR A 97 29.02 12.58 -5.95
N VAL A 98 28.48 13.78 -6.20
CA VAL A 98 27.16 14.19 -5.70
C VAL A 98 26.07 13.21 -6.15
N ASP A 99 26.10 12.78 -7.41
CA ASP A 99 25.12 11.83 -7.96
C ASP A 99 25.23 10.45 -7.32
N GLN A 100 26.46 9.96 -7.08
CA GLN A 100 26.69 8.70 -6.38
C GLN A 100 26.23 8.75 -4.91
N LYS A 101 26.41 9.89 -4.24
CA LYS A 101 25.87 10.08 -2.88
C LYS A 101 24.34 10.03 -2.89
N LYS A 102 23.72 10.69 -3.88
CA LYS A 102 22.27 10.73 -4.03
C LYS A 102 21.69 9.34 -4.30
N SER A 103 22.26 8.57 -5.23
CA SER A 103 21.81 7.21 -5.51
C SER A 103 21.95 6.28 -4.30
N ARG A 104 23.06 6.37 -3.56
CA ARG A 104 23.27 5.62 -2.30
C ARG A 104 22.23 5.98 -1.23
N LEU A 105 21.91 7.26 -1.09
CA LEU A 105 20.88 7.73 -0.16
C LEU A 105 19.50 7.21 -0.58
N GLU A 106 19.20 7.20 -1.88
CA GLU A 106 17.96 6.66 -2.43
C GLU A 106 17.85 5.14 -2.21
N GLU A 107 18.90 4.36 -2.49
CA GLU A 107 18.96 2.93 -2.21
C GLU A 107 18.74 2.64 -0.72
N ALA A 108 19.46 3.34 0.15
CA ALA A 108 19.30 3.20 1.59
C ALA A 108 17.88 3.56 2.06
N ARG A 109 17.26 4.58 1.45
CA ARG A 109 15.87 4.96 1.73
C ARG A 109 14.91 3.85 1.30
N LYS A 110 15.06 3.30 0.10
CA LYS A 110 14.23 2.21 -0.43
C LYS A 110 14.34 0.94 0.42
N ILE A 111 15.55 0.59 0.86
CA ILE A 111 15.78 -0.57 1.76
C ILE A 111 15.04 -0.39 3.09
N LYS A 112 15.13 0.79 3.71
CA LYS A 112 14.38 1.08 4.94
C LYS A 112 12.86 0.98 4.76
N ILE A 113 12.35 1.46 3.62
CA ILE A 113 10.93 1.35 3.27
C ILE A 113 10.54 -0.13 3.13
N LYS A 114 11.36 -0.93 2.46
CA LYS A 114 11.16 -2.38 2.30
C LYS A 114 11.11 -3.10 3.64
N GLU A 115 12.09 -2.89 4.50
CA GLU A 115 12.14 -3.51 5.83
C GLU A 115 10.89 -3.16 6.67
N LYS A 116 10.49 -1.89 6.65
CA LYS A 116 9.27 -1.42 7.32
C LYS A 116 8.01 -2.08 6.73
N TYR A 117 7.96 -2.24 5.41
CA TYR A 117 6.85 -2.86 4.71
C TYR A 117 6.74 -4.35 5.03
N GLU A 118 7.84 -5.10 4.98
CA GLU A 118 7.87 -6.53 5.32
C GLU A 118 7.45 -6.78 6.77
N LYS A 119 7.92 -5.94 7.71
CA LYS A 119 7.47 -5.98 9.12
C LYS A 119 5.97 -5.66 9.25
N SER A 120 5.45 -4.77 8.42
CA SER A 120 4.03 -4.45 8.41
C SER A 120 3.21 -5.63 7.85
N LEU A 121 3.69 -6.28 6.79
CA LEU A 121 3.03 -7.43 6.16
C LEU A 121 2.96 -8.65 7.09
N SER A 122 3.96 -8.85 7.95
CA SER A 122 3.94 -9.94 8.92
C SER A 122 2.88 -9.76 10.00
N VAL A 123 2.57 -8.52 10.38
CA VAL A 123 1.50 -8.21 11.35
C VAL A 123 0.13 -8.20 10.68
N PHE A 124 0.03 -7.59 9.51
CA PHE A 124 -1.24 -7.42 8.80
C PHE A 124 -1.08 -7.77 7.31
N PRO A 125 -1.53 -8.97 6.87
CA PRO A 125 -1.36 -9.45 5.50
C PRO A 125 -2.04 -8.57 4.45
N LEU A 126 -1.51 -8.61 3.22
CA LEU A 126 -1.95 -7.76 2.11
C LEU A 126 -3.43 -7.96 1.73
N GLY A 127 -3.94 -9.19 1.78
CA GLY A 127 -5.34 -9.48 1.46
C GLY A 127 -6.33 -8.72 2.35
N TYR A 128 -6.11 -8.72 3.66
CA TYR A 128 -6.99 -8.02 4.60
C TYR A 128 -6.93 -6.49 4.46
N ARG A 129 -5.77 -5.94 4.08
CA ARG A 129 -5.64 -4.51 3.75
C ARG A 129 -6.52 -4.13 2.58
N LEU A 130 -6.46 -4.89 1.49
CA LEU A 130 -7.24 -4.63 0.29
C LEU A 130 -8.73 -4.72 0.58
N ILE A 131 -9.16 -5.76 1.32
CA ILE A 131 -10.55 -5.91 1.74
C ILE A 131 -10.99 -4.70 2.58
N GLY A 132 -10.19 -4.28 3.56
CA GLY A 132 -10.48 -3.10 4.38
C GLY A 132 -10.61 -1.82 3.56
N ILE A 133 -9.67 -1.58 2.64
CA ILE A 133 -9.69 -0.43 1.72
C ILE A 133 -10.99 -0.43 0.89
N VAL A 134 -11.37 -1.57 0.31
CA VAL A 134 -12.61 -1.67 -0.49
C VAL A 134 -13.85 -1.39 0.36
N ILE A 135 -13.92 -1.95 1.57
CA ILE A 135 -15.04 -1.71 2.49
C ILE A 135 -15.15 -0.22 2.85
N PHE A 136 -14.05 0.42 3.22
CA PHE A 136 -14.06 1.84 3.58
C PHE A 136 -14.35 2.76 2.37
N LEU A 137 -13.91 2.39 1.17
CA LEU A 137 -14.27 3.12 -0.06
C LEU A 137 -15.77 3.06 -0.31
N ILE A 138 -16.36 1.86 -0.27
CA ILE A 138 -17.80 1.67 -0.48
C ILE A 138 -18.58 2.41 0.62
N TRP A 139 -18.14 2.33 1.87
CA TRP A 139 -18.81 2.99 2.98
C TRP A 139 -18.75 4.52 2.89
N GLY A 140 -17.60 5.07 2.50
CA GLY A 140 -17.44 6.50 2.22
C GLY A 140 -18.38 6.97 1.09
N LEU A 141 -18.39 6.24 -0.03
CA LEU A 141 -19.28 6.52 -1.16
C LEU A 141 -20.76 6.42 -0.78
N GLN A 142 -21.14 5.40 0.01
CA GLN A 142 -22.50 5.20 0.48
C GLN A 142 -22.95 6.37 1.37
N LEU A 143 -22.11 6.81 2.30
CA LEU A 143 -22.40 7.97 3.16
C LEU A 143 -22.62 9.24 2.34
N MET A 144 -21.77 9.46 1.33
CA MET A 144 -21.91 10.59 0.41
C MET A 144 -23.22 10.51 -0.40
N TYR A 145 -23.57 9.31 -0.89
CA TYR A 145 -24.78 9.08 -1.68
C TYR A 145 -26.06 9.28 -0.85
N THR A 146 -26.11 8.73 0.37
CA THR A 146 -27.28 8.84 1.25
C THR A 146 -27.52 10.28 1.69
N ASN A 147 -26.46 11.04 2.00
CA ASN A 147 -26.57 12.41 2.53
C ASN A 147 -26.35 13.50 1.46
N TYR A 148 -26.55 13.17 0.18
CA TYR A 148 -26.37 14.13 -0.92
C TYR A 148 -27.42 15.24 -0.91
N PHE A 149 -28.69 14.90 -0.68
CA PHE A 149 -29.77 15.87 -0.50
C PHE A 149 -29.73 16.34 0.95
N LEU A 150 -28.90 17.35 1.20
CA LEU A 150 -28.68 17.91 2.53
C LEU A 150 -29.94 18.59 3.05
N ASP A 151 -30.42 18.16 4.21
CA ASP A 151 -31.13 19.04 5.14
C ASP A 151 -30.12 19.93 5.84
N TYR A 152 -30.44 21.21 6.06
CA TYR A 152 -29.63 22.13 6.88
C TYR A 152 -29.64 21.79 8.39
N THR A 153 -29.98 20.56 8.75
CA THR A 153 -29.78 20.05 10.09
C THR A 153 -28.29 19.75 10.30
N ALA A 154 -27.76 20.14 11.46
CA ALA A 154 -26.33 20.00 11.76
C ALA A 154 -25.82 18.56 11.57
N PHE A 155 -26.66 17.57 11.86
CA PHE A 155 -26.27 16.16 11.82
C PHE A 155 -26.12 15.60 10.39
N SER A 156 -26.99 15.98 9.46
CA SER A 156 -26.92 15.53 8.06
C SER A 156 -25.68 16.09 7.35
N TYR A 157 -25.35 17.36 7.62
CA TYR A 157 -24.14 17.98 7.13
C TYR A 157 -22.87 17.28 7.65
N ILE A 158 -22.79 17.00 8.96
CA ILE A 158 -21.64 16.30 9.56
C ILE A 158 -21.44 14.93 8.92
N ARG A 159 -22.50 14.16 8.70
CA ARG A 159 -22.42 12.83 8.05
C ARG A 159 -21.92 12.92 6.61
N ALA A 160 -22.35 13.92 5.85
CA ALA A 160 -21.86 14.14 4.49
C ALA A 160 -20.35 14.44 4.49
N VAL A 161 -19.90 15.38 5.33
CA VAL A 161 -18.47 15.72 5.49
C VAL A 161 -17.65 14.51 5.92
N LEU A 162 -18.16 13.71 6.85
CA LEU A 162 -17.54 12.45 7.27
C LEU A 162 -17.36 11.49 6.08
N GLY A 163 -18.37 11.38 5.20
CA GLY A 163 -18.29 10.56 3.99
C GLY A 163 -17.14 10.98 3.06
N TYR A 164 -17.01 12.28 2.78
CA TYR A 164 -15.88 12.81 1.98
C TYR A 164 -14.54 12.55 2.64
N PHE A 165 -14.45 12.72 3.97
CA PHE A 165 -13.24 12.49 4.73
C PHE A 165 -12.82 11.01 4.70
N ILE A 166 -13.75 10.08 4.92
CA ILE A 166 -13.50 8.64 4.86
C ILE A 166 -13.06 8.25 3.44
N PHE A 167 -13.77 8.70 2.42
CA PHE A 167 -13.45 8.38 1.03
C PHE A 167 -12.05 8.88 0.63
N GLY A 168 -11.74 10.15 0.91
CA GLY A 168 -10.44 10.74 0.61
C GLY A 168 -9.29 10.09 1.39
N SER A 169 -9.49 9.83 2.68
CA SER A 169 -8.48 9.15 3.52
C SER A 169 -8.22 7.73 3.02
N THR A 170 -9.25 7.01 2.61
CA THR A 170 -9.11 5.63 2.12
C THR A 170 -8.37 5.59 0.78
N LEU A 171 -8.63 6.54 -0.13
CA LEU A 171 -7.85 6.69 -1.36
C LEU A 171 -6.38 7.05 -1.08
N ALA A 172 -6.10 7.83 -0.03
CA ALA A 172 -4.73 8.19 0.31
C ALA A 172 -3.97 6.97 0.86
N VAL A 173 -4.63 6.16 1.70
CA VAL A 173 -4.08 4.89 2.20
C VAL A 173 -3.84 3.92 1.05
N SER A 174 -4.77 3.79 0.10
CA SER A 174 -4.58 2.90 -1.05
C SER A 174 -3.41 3.35 -1.94
N ALA A 175 -3.28 4.65 -2.20
CA ALA A 175 -2.13 5.22 -2.92
C ALA A 175 -0.80 4.95 -2.19
N SER A 176 -0.78 5.08 -0.86
CA SER A 176 0.40 4.77 -0.04
C SER A 176 0.79 3.28 -0.10
N GLU A 177 -0.19 2.38 -0.08
CA GLU A 177 0.06 0.94 -0.18
C GLU A 177 0.65 0.59 -1.56
N ILE A 178 0.07 1.13 -2.64
CA ILE A 178 0.57 0.98 -4.02
C ILE A 178 1.98 1.55 -4.16
N TYR A 179 2.23 2.74 -3.61
CA TYR A 179 3.55 3.38 -3.63
C TYR A 179 4.61 2.48 -2.96
N THR A 180 4.29 1.95 -1.79
CA THR A 180 5.22 1.11 -1.03
C THR A 180 5.49 -0.20 -1.78
N TYR A 181 4.44 -0.84 -2.31
CA TYR A 181 4.55 -2.06 -3.11
C TYR A 181 5.41 -1.88 -4.38
N LEU A 182 5.21 -0.79 -5.12
CA LEU A 182 6.00 -0.51 -6.32
C LEU A 182 7.45 -0.16 -5.97
N THR A 183 7.67 0.58 -4.89
CA THR A 183 9.01 0.95 -4.42
C THR A 183 9.81 -0.29 -4.01
N THR A 184 9.20 -1.25 -3.30
CA THR A 184 9.88 -2.50 -2.92
C THR A 184 10.17 -3.37 -4.13
N LYS A 185 9.26 -3.45 -5.10
CA LYS A 185 9.48 -4.18 -6.36
C LYS A 185 10.60 -3.54 -7.20
N SER A 186 10.74 -2.22 -7.17
CA SER A 186 11.79 -1.47 -7.87
C SER A 186 13.22 -1.75 -7.38
N LEU A 187 13.38 -2.36 -6.19
CA LEU A 187 14.71 -2.76 -5.69
C LEU A 187 15.30 -3.93 -6.47
N HIS A 188 14.45 -4.81 -7.01
CA HIS A 188 14.87 -6.00 -7.73
C HIS A 188 14.83 -5.82 -9.26
N GLN A 189 14.09 -4.82 -9.75
CA GLN A 189 13.97 -4.50 -11.18
C GLN A 189 14.16 -3.00 -11.40
N THR A 190 14.97 -2.62 -12.38
CA THR A 190 15.20 -1.22 -12.74
C THR A 190 13.97 -0.64 -13.44
N ILE A 191 12.98 -0.22 -12.64
CA ILE A 191 11.78 0.46 -13.15
C ILE A 191 12.18 1.88 -13.57
N LYS A 192 12.25 2.14 -14.88
CA LYS A 192 12.68 3.44 -15.45
C LYS A 192 11.62 4.56 -15.39
N PHE A 193 10.38 4.26 -15.02
CA PHE A 193 9.29 5.25 -15.08
C PHE A 193 9.01 5.92 -13.73
N ASN A 194 8.57 7.19 -13.79
CA ASN A 194 8.20 8.00 -12.63
C ASN A 194 6.84 7.57 -12.06
N TYR A 195 6.83 6.47 -11.31
CA TYR A 195 5.62 5.90 -10.72
C TYR A 195 4.98 6.82 -9.66
N GLU A 196 5.76 7.67 -9.00
CA GLU A 196 5.25 8.68 -8.05
C GLU A 196 4.23 9.61 -8.73
N ARG A 197 4.59 10.15 -9.89
CA ARG A 197 3.70 11.01 -10.67
C ARG A 197 2.45 10.27 -11.14
N LEU A 198 2.60 9.02 -11.58
CA LEU A 198 1.48 8.20 -12.04
C LEU A 198 0.46 7.97 -10.90
N ILE A 199 0.93 7.54 -9.73
CA ILE A 199 0.07 7.29 -8.56
C ILE A 199 -0.66 8.58 -8.16
N ALA A 200 0.03 9.73 -8.16
CA ALA A 200 -0.58 11.02 -7.84
C ALA A 200 -1.69 11.40 -8.85
N ILE A 201 -1.43 11.26 -10.15
CA ILE A 201 -2.42 11.54 -11.19
C ILE A 201 -3.61 10.59 -11.07
N SER A 202 -3.37 9.29 -10.90
CA SER A 202 -4.43 8.29 -10.70
C SER A 202 -5.27 8.58 -9.46
N PHE A 203 -4.66 8.99 -8.36
CA PHE A 203 -5.35 9.38 -7.13
C PHE A 203 -6.29 10.57 -7.38
N VAL A 204 -5.78 11.64 -8.01
CA VAL A 204 -6.58 12.83 -8.32
C VAL A 204 -7.75 12.46 -9.24
N LEU A 205 -7.49 11.72 -10.31
CA LEU A 205 -8.52 11.29 -11.26
C LEU A 205 -9.62 10.45 -10.59
N LEU A 206 -9.24 9.45 -9.79
CA LEU A 206 -10.19 8.60 -9.07
C LEU A 206 -11.01 9.40 -8.06
N PHE A 207 -10.38 10.34 -7.34
CA PHE A 207 -11.07 11.20 -6.40
C PHE A 207 -12.10 12.09 -7.11
N THR A 208 -11.70 12.78 -8.18
CA THR A 208 -12.61 13.63 -8.96
C THR A 208 -13.74 12.84 -9.63
N MET A 209 -13.42 11.67 -10.19
CA MET A 209 -14.41 10.79 -10.81
C MET A 209 -15.39 10.23 -9.78
N GLY A 210 -14.93 9.91 -8.57
CA GLY A 210 -15.80 9.45 -7.47
C GLY A 210 -16.83 10.51 -7.07
N ILE A 211 -16.39 11.75 -6.88
CA ILE A 211 -17.28 12.88 -6.57
C ILE A 211 -18.29 13.11 -7.70
N PHE A 212 -17.80 13.16 -8.95
CA PHE A 212 -18.64 13.37 -10.12
C PHE A 212 -19.67 12.24 -10.29
N SER A 213 -19.27 10.98 -10.08
CA SER A 213 -20.17 9.82 -10.19
C SER A 213 -21.31 9.88 -9.17
N ILE A 214 -21.03 10.28 -7.93
CA ILE A 214 -22.07 10.47 -6.91
C ILE A 214 -23.02 11.59 -7.32
N SER A 215 -22.49 12.71 -7.82
CA SER A 215 -23.31 13.82 -8.31
C SER A 215 -24.22 13.37 -9.44
N LEU A 216 -23.69 12.60 -10.40
CA LEU A 216 -24.42 12.08 -11.56
C LEU A 216 -25.53 11.11 -11.13
N LEU A 217 -25.21 10.12 -10.30
CA LEU A 217 -26.19 9.15 -9.80
C LEU A 217 -27.33 9.83 -9.03
N ASN A 218 -27.01 10.83 -8.22
CA ASN A 218 -28.01 11.58 -7.48
C ASN A 218 -28.86 12.47 -8.36
N TYR A 219 -28.27 13.09 -9.38
CA TYR A 219 -29.03 13.85 -10.37
C TYR A 219 -30.03 12.95 -11.10
N SER A 220 -29.58 11.79 -11.60
CA SER A 220 -30.46 10.80 -12.22
C SER A 220 -31.56 10.30 -11.27
N ARG A 221 -31.23 10.07 -9.99
CA ARG A 221 -32.22 9.72 -8.96
C ARG A 221 -33.26 10.81 -8.77
N LYS A 222 -32.86 12.08 -8.66
CA LYS A 222 -33.78 13.23 -8.56
C LYS A 222 -34.71 13.27 -9.77
N SER A 223 -34.15 13.25 -10.97
CA SER A 223 -34.92 13.35 -12.22
C SER A 223 -35.92 12.19 -12.38
N TYR A 224 -35.51 10.97 -12.03
CA TYR A 224 -36.40 9.80 -12.11
C TYR A 224 -37.58 9.90 -11.14
N LEU A 225 -37.30 10.22 -9.86
CA LEU A 225 -38.35 10.30 -8.84
C LEU A 225 -39.34 11.43 -9.11
N LEU A 226 -38.84 12.63 -9.47
CA LEU A 226 -39.72 13.75 -9.79
C LEU A 226 -40.53 13.54 -11.07
N LYS A 227 -40.14 12.61 -11.95
CA LYS A 227 -40.94 12.28 -13.14
C LYS A 227 -42.04 11.27 -12.86
N ASN A 228 -41.77 10.27 -12.02
CA ASN A 228 -42.64 9.10 -11.88
C ASN A 228 -43.43 9.02 -10.56
N ASP A 229 -42.91 9.58 -9.47
CA ASP A 229 -43.50 9.43 -8.13
C ASP A 229 -43.32 10.73 -7.32
N TYR A 230 -44.13 11.73 -7.69
CA TYR A 230 -44.09 13.06 -7.09
C TYR A 230 -45.43 13.47 -6.50
N GLN A 231 -45.36 14.34 -5.51
CA GLN A 231 -46.48 15.05 -4.91
C GLN A 231 -46.18 16.55 -4.91
N ILE A 232 -47.23 17.36 -4.72
CA ILE A 232 -47.15 18.81 -4.74
C ILE A 232 -47.59 19.34 -3.37
N THR A 233 -46.86 20.32 -2.83
CA THR A 233 -47.23 21.05 -1.62
C THR A 233 -46.93 22.54 -1.78
N SER A 234 -47.48 23.37 -0.91
CA SER A 234 -47.08 24.78 -0.80
C SER A 234 -45.90 24.91 0.17
N ALA A 235 -44.91 25.71 -0.21
CA ALA A 235 -43.75 26.03 0.63
C ALA A 235 -43.68 27.53 0.88
N LYS A 236 -43.29 27.93 2.09
CA LYS A 236 -43.03 29.33 2.46
C LYS A 236 -41.59 29.71 2.14
N ILE A 237 -41.39 30.88 1.56
CA ILE A 237 -40.04 31.42 1.29
C ILE A 237 -39.56 32.22 2.52
N ASP A 238 -38.34 31.92 2.99
CA ASP A 238 -37.65 32.77 3.96
C ASP A 238 -36.81 33.83 3.21
N PHE A 239 -37.41 35.01 3.00
CA PHE A 239 -36.76 36.12 2.29
C PHE A 239 -35.53 36.68 3.00
N ALA A 240 -35.47 36.61 4.33
CA ALA A 240 -34.37 37.19 5.10
C ALA A 240 -33.05 36.44 4.87
N ARG A 241 -33.14 35.15 4.53
CA ARG A 241 -31.97 34.27 4.31
C ARG A 241 -31.76 33.89 2.83
N SER A 242 -32.65 34.31 1.95
CA SER A 242 -32.60 34.00 0.51
C SER A 242 -31.80 35.05 -0.27
N SER A 243 -31.16 34.63 -1.36
CA SER A 243 -30.49 35.48 -2.36
C SER A 243 -31.20 35.39 -3.72
N LEU A 244 -30.83 36.26 -4.67
CA LEU A 244 -31.46 36.33 -6.01
C LEU A 244 -31.43 34.99 -6.79
N ASP A 245 -30.42 34.17 -6.53
CA ASP A 245 -30.14 32.88 -7.16
C ASP A 245 -30.44 31.67 -6.26
N ARG A 246 -30.76 31.90 -4.98
CA ARG A 246 -30.92 30.83 -3.98
C ARG A 246 -32.08 31.14 -3.04
N LEU A 247 -33.09 30.29 -3.08
CA LEU A 247 -34.23 30.38 -2.19
C LEU A 247 -34.10 29.38 -1.05
N ILE A 248 -34.36 29.85 0.16
CA ILE A 248 -34.57 28.99 1.32
C ILE A 248 -36.07 28.85 1.49
N ILE A 249 -36.54 27.62 1.31
CA ILE A 249 -37.96 27.28 1.43
C ILE A 249 -38.18 26.37 2.62
N THR A 250 -39.32 26.57 3.28
CA THR A 250 -39.77 25.77 4.41
C THR A 250 -41.15 25.22 4.10
N TYR A 251 -41.32 23.92 4.25
CA TYR A 251 -42.57 23.21 3.93
C TYR A 251 -42.84 22.11 4.95
N GLU A 252 -44.12 21.84 5.17
CA GLU A 252 -44.58 20.85 6.13
C GLU A 252 -45.18 19.66 5.39
N ILE A 253 -44.73 18.45 5.73
CA ILE A 253 -45.31 17.20 5.24
C ILE A 253 -45.64 16.34 6.46
N GLY A 254 -46.94 16.18 6.72
CA GLY A 254 -47.41 15.52 7.94
C GLY A 254 -47.21 16.42 9.16
N GLN A 255 -46.34 16.02 10.09
CA GLN A 255 -45.95 16.78 11.30
C GLN A 255 -44.46 17.17 11.30
N VAL A 256 -43.78 17.02 10.17
CA VAL A 256 -42.34 17.29 10.05
C VAL A 256 -42.13 18.48 9.13
N GLU A 257 -41.41 19.47 9.63
CA GLU A 257 -41.00 20.66 8.89
C GLU A 257 -39.65 20.42 8.23
N TYR A 258 -39.59 20.67 6.92
CA TYR A 258 -38.39 20.56 6.11
C TYR A 258 -37.93 21.93 5.68
N THR A 259 -36.63 22.20 5.77
CA THR A 259 -36.03 23.45 5.29
C THR A 259 -34.95 23.14 4.27
N LYS A 260 -35.12 23.64 3.06
CA LYS A 260 -34.23 23.33 1.94
C LYS A 260 -33.79 24.57 1.19
N ARG A 261 -32.53 24.55 0.74
CA ARG A 261 -32.02 25.50 -0.26
C ARG A 261 -32.27 24.97 -1.67
N VAL A 262 -32.90 25.79 -2.50
CA VAL A 262 -33.15 25.49 -3.91
C VAL A 262 -32.52 26.60 -4.75
N ASP A 263 -31.67 26.20 -5.70
CA ASP A 263 -31.02 27.12 -6.63
C ASP A 263 -31.99 27.42 -7.78
N VAL A 264 -32.68 28.56 -7.72
CA VAL A 264 -33.68 28.99 -8.72
C VAL A 264 -33.58 30.50 -8.89
N ILE A 265 -33.74 30.97 -10.14
CA ILE A 265 -33.83 32.39 -10.45
C ILE A 265 -35.21 32.90 -9.98
N TYR A 266 -35.22 33.89 -9.10
CA TYR A 266 -36.44 34.42 -8.49
C TYR A 266 -37.53 34.88 -9.48
N ASN A 267 -37.16 35.26 -10.71
CA ASN A 267 -38.12 35.73 -11.70
C ASN A 267 -38.92 34.60 -12.37
N ASP A 268 -38.40 33.37 -12.31
CA ASP A 268 -38.95 32.21 -13.04
C ASP A 268 -39.92 31.36 -12.21
N ILE A 269 -40.07 31.66 -10.92
CA ILE A 269 -40.96 30.92 -10.02
C ILE A 269 -42.41 31.37 -10.11
N ILE A 270 -43.34 30.41 -9.99
CA ILE A 270 -44.77 30.65 -9.82
C ILE A 270 -45.03 30.97 -8.34
N LYS A 271 -45.52 32.18 -8.06
CA LYS A 271 -45.91 32.60 -6.71
C LYS A 271 -47.41 32.42 -6.53
N LEU A 272 -47.82 31.82 -5.40
CA LEU A 272 -49.21 31.91 -4.93
C LEU A 272 -49.42 33.23 -4.17
N SER A 273 -50.65 33.47 -3.71
CA SER A 273 -50.96 34.62 -2.85
C SER A 273 -50.04 34.67 -1.62
N GLY A 274 -49.19 35.71 -1.55
CA GLY A 274 -48.23 35.93 -0.47
C GLY A 274 -46.83 35.35 -0.70
N ASP A 275 -46.20 34.86 0.37
CA ASP A 275 -44.80 34.37 0.41
C ASP A 275 -44.70 32.86 0.09
N GLN A 276 -45.67 32.32 -0.64
CA GLN A 276 -45.80 30.88 -0.90
C GLN A 276 -45.48 30.51 -2.36
N VAL A 277 -44.87 29.34 -2.54
CA VAL A 277 -44.53 28.75 -3.85
C VAL A 277 -44.98 27.31 -3.96
N ILE A 278 -45.24 26.85 -5.18
CA ILE A 278 -45.53 25.45 -5.47
C ILE A 278 -44.23 24.65 -5.44
N LEU A 279 -44.17 23.65 -4.57
CA LEU A 279 -43.05 22.74 -4.45
C LEU A 279 -43.46 21.33 -4.91
N LYS A 280 -42.71 20.80 -5.87
CA LYS A 280 -42.79 19.41 -6.29
C LYS A 280 -41.77 18.58 -5.49
N TYR A 281 -42.20 17.55 -4.79
CA TYR A 281 -41.31 16.67 -4.03
C TYR A 281 -41.57 15.19 -4.33
N ALA A 282 -40.55 14.34 -4.15
CA ALA A 282 -40.67 12.90 -4.33
C ALA A 282 -41.38 12.25 -3.13
N SER A 283 -42.38 11.39 -3.39
CA SER A 283 -43.17 10.74 -2.33
C SER A 283 -42.32 9.91 -1.37
N VAL A 284 -41.28 9.24 -1.90
CA VAL A 284 -40.37 8.37 -1.13
C VAL A 284 -39.39 9.16 -0.26
N ASN A 285 -38.98 10.35 -0.69
CA ASN A 285 -38.04 11.18 0.04
C ASN A 285 -38.35 12.66 -0.20
N PRO A 286 -39.04 13.32 0.76
CA PRO A 286 -39.39 14.73 0.69
C PRO A 286 -38.24 15.70 0.45
N LEU A 287 -37.00 15.30 0.75
CA LEU A 287 -35.79 16.12 0.52
C LEU A 287 -35.47 16.29 -0.97
N ILE A 288 -35.96 15.36 -1.79
CA ILE A 288 -35.82 15.43 -3.24
C ILE A 288 -37.00 16.26 -3.75
N CYS A 289 -36.75 17.53 -3.99
CA CYS A 289 -37.78 18.47 -4.40
C CYS A 289 -37.22 19.56 -5.32
N GLU A 290 -38.14 20.21 -6.03
CA GLU A 290 -37.91 21.22 -7.06
C GLU A 290 -39.07 22.21 -7.05
N VAL A 291 -38.75 23.50 -7.09
CA VAL A 291 -39.78 24.55 -7.20
C VAL A 291 -40.29 24.54 -8.64
N VAL A 292 -41.61 24.61 -8.80
CA VAL A 292 -42.23 24.64 -10.12
C VAL A 292 -41.97 25.99 -10.78
N ASN A 293 -41.37 25.96 -11.97
CA ASN A 293 -41.08 27.17 -12.74
C ASN A 293 -42.21 27.46 -13.74
N LYS A 294 -42.35 28.72 -14.15
CA LYS A 294 -43.30 29.16 -15.18
C LYS A 294 -43.11 28.49 -16.54
N SER A 295 -41.91 27.99 -16.80
CA SER A 295 -41.57 27.27 -18.04
C SER A 295 -41.99 25.80 -18.05
N ASP A 296 -42.40 25.25 -16.90
CA ASP A 296 -42.86 23.86 -16.82
C ASP A 296 -44.27 23.75 -17.40
N SER A 297 -44.33 23.53 -18.72
CA SER A 297 -45.56 23.46 -19.52
C SER A 297 -46.59 22.41 -19.06
N VAL A 298 -46.21 21.49 -18.17
CA VAL A 298 -47.03 20.37 -17.69
C VAL A 298 -48.07 20.82 -16.64
N LEU A 299 -47.91 21.99 -16.01
CA LEU A 299 -48.82 22.50 -14.99
C LEU A 299 -49.73 23.65 -15.46
N ASN A 300 -49.50 24.21 -16.64
CA ASN A 300 -50.43 25.19 -17.22
C ASN A 300 -51.80 24.54 -17.55
N GLU A 301 -51.84 23.24 -17.86
CA GLU A 301 -53.11 22.53 -18.11
C GLU A 301 -53.85 22.12 -16.83
N THR A 302 -53.19 21.99 -15.68
CA THR A 302 -53.84 21.58 -14.42
C THR A 302 -54.27 22.76 -13.55
N LEU A 303 -53.65 23.93 -13.72
CA LEU A 303 -54.06 25.17 -13.04
C LEU A 303 -55.23 25.87 -13.73
N ASP A 304 -55.50 25.60 -15.01
CA ASP A 304 -56.63 26.16 -15.78
C ASP A 304 -58.00 25.53 -15.45
N PHE A 305 -58.05 24.55 -14.52
CA PHE A 305 -59.29 23.90 -14.06
C PHE A 305 -59.79 24.39 -12.69
N GLN A 306 -59.24 25.50 -12.17
CA GLN A 306 -59.67 26.09 -10.89
C GLN A 306 -60.05 27.59 -10.95
N ASP A 307 -60.43 28.08 -12.13
CA ASP A 307 -61.19 29.34 -12.25
C ASP A 307 -62.70 29.08 -12.45
#